data_AF-A0A5C7HMM4-F1
#
_entry.id   AF-A0A5C7HMM4-F1
#
_cell.length_a   1.000
_cell.length_b   1.000
_cell.length_c   1.000
_cell.angle_alpha   90.00
_cell.angle_beta   90.00
_cell.angle_gamma   90.00
#
_symmetry.space_group_name_H-M   'P 1'
#
loop_
_entity.id
_entity.type
_entity.pdbx_description
1 polymer ?
#
loop_
_entity_poly.entity_id
_entity_poly.type
_entity_poly.pdbx_seq_one_letter_code
_entity_poly.pdbx_strand_id
1 'polypeptide(L)'
;MGRSCKKIMDAYKVFDEMGERSVVSWNAVITACVESCWLGDAIGYFVKMMDFGFELDETTMVVVLSACIKLGNLSLGKWIHSQMIERGMVLNYQLGTTLVDMYMKCGAVGYARLVFNTMKERNVWTWSAMILGLAQHGYATEALKLFSMIMKRFSICPNYVTFLGVLCACSHAAMVDDGY
;
A
#
# COMPACT_ATOMS: atom_id res chain seq x y z
N MET A 1 -26.12 8.87 -5.39
CA MET A 1 -24.90 9.68 -5.63
C MET A 1 -24.84 11.04 -4.89
N GLY A 2 -25.80 11.44 -4.03
CA GLY A 2 -26.00 12.87 -3.71
C GLY A 2 -25.63 13.43 -2.32
N ARG A 3 -25.08 12.66 -1.37
CA ARG A 3 -24.79 13.17 0.00
C ARG A 3 -23.32 13.07 0.43
N SER A 4 -22.64 11.99 0.06
CA SER A 4 -21.21 11.79 0.36
C SER A 4 -20.32 12.74 -0.47
N CYS A 5 -20.59 12.91 -1.77
CA CYS A 5 -19.87 13.87 -2.62
C CYS A 5 -20.04 15.34 -2.19
N LYS A 6 -21.17 15.70 -1.55
CA LYS A 6 -21.37 17.08 -1.09
C LYS A 6 -20.50 17.40 0.13
N LYS A 7 -20.47 16.50 1.12
CA LYS A 7 -19.65 16.66 2.33
C LYS A 7 -18.16 16.76 2.02
N ILE A 8 -17.69 16.06 0.98
CA ILE A 8 -16.27 16.12 0.62
C ILE A 8 -15.91 17.43 -0.11
N MET A 9 -16.77 17.94 -0.98
CA MET A 9 -16.58 19.28 -1.57
C MET A 9 -16.58 20.37 -0.50
N ASP A 10 -17.45 20.25 0.51
CA ASP A 10 -17.47 21.18 1.64
C ASP A 10 -16.16 21.09 2.44
N ALA A 11 -15.63 19.89 2.68
CA ALA A 11 -14.34 19.70 3.36
C ALA A 11 -13.16 20.31 2.59
N TYR A 12 -13.18 20.23 1.26
CA TYR A 12 -12.14 20.85 0.41
C TYR A 12 -12.22 22.35 0.43
N LYS A 13 -13.43 22.90 0.36
CA LYS A 13 -13.63 24.35 0.48
C LYS A 13 -13.12 24.85 1.83
N VAL A 14 -13.42 24.14 2.91
CA VAL A 14 -12.88 24.47 4.24
C VAL A 14 -11.36 24.41 4.24
N PHE A 15 -10.75 23.38 3.65
CA PHE A 15 -9.29 23.25 3.54
C PHE A 15 -8.64 24.38 2.71
N ASP A 16 -9.27 24.78 1.63
CA ASP A 16 -8.81 25.87 0.76
C ASP A 16 -8.96 27.25 1.45
N GLU A 17 -9.92 27.40 2.35
CA GLU A 17 -10.15 28.61 3.16
C GLU A 17 -9.30 28.66 4.46
N MET A 18 -8.55 27.59 4.80
CA MET A 18 -7.68 27.60 5.97
C MET A 18 -6.56 28.64 5.83
N GLY A 19 -6.52 29.60 6.76
CA GLY A 19 -5.47 30.62 6.83
C GLY A 19 -4.08 30.06 7.20
N GLU A 20 -4.05 28.97 7.98
CA GLU A 20 -2.84 28.22 8.30
C GLU A 20 -3.08 26.72 8.05
N ARG A 21 -2.17 26.08 7.30
CA ARG A 21 -2.22 24.65 7.00
C ARG A 21 -1.11 23.92 7.75
N SER A 22 -1.37 22.68 8.15
CA SER A 22 -0.41 21.79 8.79
C SER A 22 -0.28 20.49 7.99
N VAL A 23 0.79 19.74 8.23
CA VAL A 23 0.98 18.39 7.64
C VAL A 23 -0.26 17.51 7.89
N VAL A 24 -0.87 17.62 9.07
CA VAL A 24 -2.09 16.88 9.42
C VAL A 24 -3.28 17.27 8.54
N SER A 25 -3.48 18.57 8.29
CA SER A 25 -4.60 18.99 7.43
C SER A 25 -4.38 18.57 5.97
N TRP A 26 -3.14 18.62 5.47
CA TRP A 26 -2.80 18.08 4.15
C TRP A 26 -3.04 16.57 4.06
N ASN A 27 -2.58 15.80 5.05
CA ASN A 27 -2.80 14.36 5.10
C ASN A 27 -4.30 14.02 5.14
N ALA A 28 -5.09 14.80 5.87
CA ALA A 28 -6.54 14.63 5.94
C ALA A 28 -7.22 14.86 4.58
N VAL A 29 -6.88 15.94 3.87
CA VAL A 29 -7.50 16.22 2.55
C VAL A 29 -7.11 15.16 1.52
N ILE A 30 -5.84 14.76 1.48
CA ILE A 30 -5.36 13.72 0.56
C ILE A 30 -6.03 12.38 0.90
N THR A 31 -6.15 12.02 2.19
CA THR A 31 -6.84 10.80 2.63
C THR A 31 -8.29 10.80 2.16
N ALA A 32 -9.01 11.90 2.35
CA ALA A 32 -10.39 12.02 1.90
C ALA A 32 -10.52 11.86 0.37
N CYS A 33 -9.61 12.46 -0.41
CA CYS A 33 -9.54 12.25 -1.86
C CYS A 33 -9.35 10.77 -2.21
N VAL A 34 -8.40 10.09 -1.56
CA VAL A 34 -8.10 8.68 -1.79
C VAL A 34 -9.29 7.79 -1.45
N GLU A 35 -9.93 8.02 -0.30
CA GLU A 35 -11.13 7.27 0.13
C GLU A 35 -12.30 7.46 -0.83
N SER A 36 -12.45 8.66 -1.38
CA SER A 36 -13.50 8.99 -2.35
C SER A 36 -13.15 8.69 -3.81
N CYS A 37 -12.00 8.05 -4.04
CA CYS A 37 -11.48 7.71 -5.37
C CYS A 37 -11.26 8.92 -6.30
N TRP A 38 -11.07 10.12 -5.75
CA TRP A 38 -10.68 11.32 -6.51
C TRP A 38 -9.15 11.39 -6.58
N LEU A 39 -8.58 10.39 -7.25
CA LEU A 39 -7.16 10.10 -7.18
C LEU A 39 -6.29 11.17 -7.88
N GLY A 40 -6.84 11.86 -8.88
CA GLY A 40 -6.20 13.03 -9.49
C GLY A 40 -6.07 14.19 -8.51
N ASP A 41 -7.14 14.49 -7.76
CA ASP A 41 -7.12 15.54 -6.74
C ASP A 41 -6.20 15.16 -5.57
N ALA A 42 -6.17 13.89 -5.16
CA ALA A 42 -5.24 13.40 -4.14
C ALA A 42 -3.79 13.72 -4.50
N ILE A 43 -3.39 13.43 -5.74
CA ILE A 43 -2.05 13.75 -6.24
C ILE A 43 -1.86 15.26 -6.37
N GLY A 44 -2.89 16.00 -6.82
CA GLY A 44 -2.84 17.46 -6.92
C GLY A 44 -2.58 18.14 -5.57
N TYR A 45 -3.28 17.73 -4.51
CA TYR A 45 -3.06 18.24 -3.15
C TYR A 45 -1.69 17.80 -2.60
N PHE A 46 -1.23 16.59 -2.90
CA PHE A 46 0.12 16.16 -2.53
C PHE A 46 1.22 17.01 -3.19
N VAL A 47 1.10 17.31 -4.49
CA VAL A 47 2.05 18.20 -5.20
C VAL A 47 2.02 19.59 -4.58
N LYS A 48 0.82 20.15 -4.36
CA LYS A 48 0.68 21.46 -3.67
C LYS A 48 1.36 21.45 -2.29
N MET A 49 1.15 20.41 -1.47
CA MET A 49 1.79 20.29 -0.16
C MET A 49 3.32 20.43 -0.27
N MET A 50 3.93 19.78 -1.28
CA MET A 50 5.37 19.87 -1.53
C MET A 50 5.80 21.25 -2.03
N ASP A 51 5.02 21.87 -2.92
CA ASP A 51 5.30 23.22 -3.44
C ASP A 51 5.27 24.28 -2.34
N PHE A 52 4.42 24.09 -1.32
CA PHE A 52 4.40 24.92 -0.12
C PHE A 52 5.54 24.61 0.87
N GLY A 53 6.40 23.63 0.57
CA GLY A 53 7.57 23.30 1.37
C GLY A 53 7.27 22.50 2.64
N PHE A 54 6.12 21.84 2.75
CA PHE A 54 5.82 20.99 3.89
C PHE A 54 6.66 19.71 3.85
N GLU A 55 7.23 19.34 4.99
CA GLU A 55 7.92 18.06 5.12
C GLU A 55 6.95 16.89 5.08
N LEU A 56 7.33 15.85 4.33
CA LEU A 56 6.56 14.63 4.20
C LEU A 56 6.83 13.74 5.41
N ASP A 57 5.78 13.36 6.12
CA ASP A 57 5.86 12.41 7.22
C ASP A 57 5.46 10.99 6.78
N GLU A 58 5.54 10.02 7.69
CA GLU A 58 5.17 8.64 7.41
C GLU A 58 3.70 8.52 6.96
N THR A 59 2.81 9.33 7.53
CA THR A 59 1.39 9.33 7.18
C THR A 59 1.20 9.80 5.74
N THR A 60 1.89 10.86 5.33
CA THR A 60 1.86 11.35 3.94
C THR A 60 2.28 10.25 2.97
N MET A 61 3.38 9.54 3.27
CA MET A 61 3.86 8.45 2.41
C MET A 61 2.83 7.33 2.27
N VAL A 62 2.21 6.90 3.37
CA VAL A 62 1.18 5.84 3.36
C VAL A 62 -0.03 6.23 2.52
N VAL A 63 -0.53 7.46 2.70
CA VAL A 63 -1.73 7.94 2.01
C VAL A 63 -1.47 8.06 0.51
N VAL A 64 -0.32 8.59 0.10
CA VAL A 64 0.04 8.72 -1.32
C VAL A 64 0.32 7.36 -1.96
N LEU A 65 0.98 6.43 -1.25
CA LEU A 65 1.14 5.05 -1.72
C LEU A 65 -0.22 4.35 -1.89
N SER A 66 -1.19 4.63 -1.01
CA SER A 66 -2.56 4.12 -1.16
C SER A 66 -3.26 4.66 -2.41
N ALA A 67 -3.00 5.93 -2.78
CA ALA A 67 -3.43 6.47 -4.07
C ALA A 67 -2.77 5.72 -5.24
N CYS A 68 -1.46 5.45 -5.15
CA CYS A 68 -0.71 4.69 -6.16
C CYS A 68 -1.25 3.28 -6.34
N ILE A 69 -1.58 2.59 -5.25
CA ILE A 69 -2.22 1.28 -5.25
C ILE A 69 -3.53 1.31 -6.04
N LYS A 70 -4.41 2.28 -5.75
CA LYS A 70 -5.71 2.39 -6.43
C LYS A 70 -5.58 2.77 -7.90
N LEU A 71 -4.56 3.55 -8.26
CA LEU A 71 -4.27 3.95 -9.63
C LEU A 71 -3.48 2.91 -10.44
N GLY A 72 -2.83 1.95 -9.78
CA GLY A 72 -1.79 1.13 -10.41
C GLY A 72 -0.57 1.94 -10.88
N ASN A 73 -0.29 3.09 -10.26
CA ASN A 73 0.77 4.00 -10.71
C ASN A 73 2.13 3.62 -10.10
N LEU A 74 2.81 2.68 -10.75
CA LEU A 74 4.13 2.19 -10.33
C LEU A 74 5.20 3.29 -10.31
N SER A 75 5.17 4.21 -11.28
CA SER A 75 6.19 5.26 -11.41
C SER A 75 6.16 6.21 -10.21
N LEU A 76 4.96 6.66 -9.83
CA LEU A 76 4.79 7.49 -8.63
C LEU A 76 5.14 6.69 -7.37
N GLY A 77 4.71 5.43 -7.26
CA GLY A 77 5.05 4.59 -6.11
C GLY A 77 6.56 4.39 -5.92
N LYS A 78 7.32 4.21 -7.00
CA LYS A 78 8.80 4.15 -6.97
C LYS A 78 9.43 5.47 -6.52
N TRP A 79 8.91 6.58 -7.03
CA TRP A 79 9.39 7.91 -6.64
C TRP A 79 9.14 8.19 -5.15
N ILE A 80 7.95 7.84 -4.63
CA ILE A 80 7.66 7.95 -3.19
C ILE A 80 8.60 7.07 -2.38
N HIS A 81 8.86 5.82 -2.80
CA HIS A 81 9.81 4.96 -2.11
C HIS A 81 11.24 5.52 -2.12
N SER A 82 11.69 6.17 -3.21
CA SER A 82 13.00 6.84 -3.21
C SER A 82 13.04 8.03 -2.25
N GLN A 83 11.96 8.82 -2.16
CA GLN A 83 11.84 9.90 -1.18
C GLN A 83 11.94 9.39 0.26
N MET A 84 11.36 8.23 0.56
CA MET A 84 11.50 7.61 1.89
C MET A 84 12.96 7.24 2.20
N ILE A 85 13.68 6.69 1.22
CA ILE A 85 15.10 6.32 1.36
C ILE A 85 15.97 7.57 1.56
N GLU A 86 15.78 8.60 0.73
CA GLU A 86 16.53 9.87 0.81
C GLU A 86 16.37 10.56 2.16
N ARG A 87 15.18 10.43 2.78
CA ARG A 87 14.86 10.97 4.11
C ARG A 87 15.29 10.07 5.26
N GLY A 88 15.89 8.90 4.98
CA GLY A 88 16.31 7.95 6.00
C GLY A 88 15.17 7.34 6.80
N MET A 89 13.95 7.26 6.22
CA MET A 89 12.79 6.71 6.90
C MET A 89 12.98 5.20 7.14
N VAL A 90 12.74 4.77 8.38
CA VAL A 90 12.84 3.36 8.75
C VAL A 90 11.55 2.65 8.35
N LEU A 91 11.66 1.53 7.63
CA LEU A 91 10.51 0.70 7.27
C LEU A 91 9.95 -0.02 8.50
N ASN A 92 9.03 0.65 9.19
CA ASN A 92 8.16 0.04 10.20
C ASN A 92 7.08 -0.84 9.54
N TYR A 93 6.26 -1.48 10.36
CA TYR A 93 5.19 -2.36 9.88
C TYR A 93 4.26 -1.67 8.88
N GLN A 94 3.90 -0.41 9.12
CA GLN A 94 2.93 0.32 8.30
C GLN A 94 3.53 0.66 6.93
N LEU A 95 4.70 1.30 6.90
CA LEU A 95 5.38 1.70 5.67
C LEU A 95 5.78 0.49 4.84
N GLY A 96 6.39 -0.51 5.48
CA GLY A 96 6.82 -1.72 4.80
C GLY A 96 5.66 -2.53 4.22
N THR A 97 4.56 -2.69 4.97
CA THR A 97 3.35 -3.37 4.44
C THR A 97 2.74 -2.60 3.28
N THR A 98 2.66 -1.28 3.36
CA THR A 98 2.09 -0.43 2.30
C THR A 98 2.94 -0.50 1.03
N LEU A 99 4.28 -0.50 1.15
CA LEU A 99 5.18 -0.65 0.00
C LEU A 99 5.08 -2.04 -0.64
N VAL A 100 5.01 -3.11 0.17
CA VAL A 100 4.79 -4.47 -0.33
C VAL A 100 3.48 -4.54 -1.11
N ASP A 101 2.37 -4.04 -0.55
CA ASP A 101 1.07 -4.02 -1.23
C ASP A 101 1.09 -3.19 -2.52
N MET A 102 1.73 -2.02 -2.49
CA MET A 102 1.89 -1.15 -3.67
C MET A 102 2.64 -1.85 -4.79
N TYR A 103 3.81 -2.42 -4.50
CA TYR A 103 4.57 -3.12 -5.53
C TYR A 103 3.86 -4.38 -6.04
N MET A 104 3.20 -5.15 -5.17
CA MET A 104 2.41 -6.31 -5.58
C MET A 104 1.25 -5.90 -6.50
N LYS A 105 0.43 -4.93 -6.12
CA LYS A 105 -0.72 -4.49 -6.92
C LYS A 105 -0.31 -3.79 -8.22
N CYS A 106 0.89 -3.22 -8.28
CA CYS A 106 1.47 -2.67 -9.51
C CYS A 106 2.24 -3.71 -10.35
N GLY A 107 2.20 -5.01 -9.99
CA GLY A 107 2.86 -6.09 -10.74
C GLY A 107 4.38 -6.15 -10.60
N ALA A 108 4.98 -5.33 -9.72
CA ALA A 108 6.41 -5.24 -9.51
C ALA A 108 6.89 -6.20 -8.41
N VAL A 109 6.61 -7.50 -8.57
CA VAL A 109 6.84 -8.55 -7.57
C VAL A 109 8.28 -8.59 -7.05
N GLY A 110 9.27 -8.34 -7.92
CA GLY A 110 10.68 -8.29 -7.52
C GLY A 110 10.99 -7.20 -6.49
N TYR A 111 10.40 -6.01 -6.65
CA TYR A 111 10.55 -4.93 -5.68
C TYR A 111 9.81 -5.22 -4.38
N ALA A 112 8.62 -5.83 -4.46
CA ALA A 112 7.89 -6.26 -3.26
C ALA A 112 8.72 -7.24 -2.42
N ARG A 113 9.40 -8.22 -3.06
CA ARG A 113 10.34 -9.13 -2.38
C ARG A 113 11.50 -8.39 -1.73
N LEU A 114 12.08 -7.42 -2.42
CA LEU A 114 13.20 -6.66 -1.88
C LEU A 114 12.79 -5.92 -0.61
N VAL A 115 11.68 -5.16 -0.66
CA VAL A 115 11.12 -4.47 0.51
C VAL A 115 10.81 -5.47 1.62
N PHE A 116 10.11 -6.56 1.28
CA PHE A 116 9.77 -7.59 2.25
C PHE A 116 11.03 -8.12 2.93
N ASN A 117 12.11 -8.41 2.20
CA ASN A 117 13.34 -8.96 2.75
C ASN A 117 14.17 -7.96 3.57
N THR A 118 14.13 -6.66 3.25
CA THR A 118 14.86 -5.63 3.99
C THR A 118 14.21 -5.24 5.31
N MET A 119 12.91 -5.52 5.51
CA MET A 119 12.22 -5.29 6.78
C MET A 119 12.83 -6.12 7.92
N LYS A 120 13.18 -5.46 9.03
CA LYS A 120 13.68 -6.12 10.24
C LYS A 120 12.59 -6.92 10.94
N GLU A 121 11.40 -6.33 11.03
CA GLU A 121 10.24 -6.93 11.66
C GLU A 121 9.05 -6.95 10.68
N ARG A 122 8.25 -8.02 10.73
CA ARG A 122 7.08 -8.21 9.86
C ARG A 122 5.91 -8.72 10.70
N ASN A 123 4.75 -8.07 10.59
CA ASN A 123 3.54 -8.49 11.28
C ASN A 123 2.66 -9.35 10.35
N VAL A 124 1.55 -9.88 10.87
CA VAL A 124 0.62 -10.72 10.09
C VAL A 124 0.18 -10.03 8.79
N TRP A 125 -0.01 -8.71 8.78
CA TRP A 125 -0.43 -7.96 7.60
C TRP A 125 0.64 -7.94 6.52
N THR A 126 1.92 -7.73 6.87
CA THR A 126 3.05 -7.78 5.93
C THR A 126 3.15 -9.17 5.27
N TRP A 127 3.06 -10.23 6.07
CA TRP A 127 3.09 -11.61 5.56
C TRP A 127 1.87 -11.91 4.67
N SER A 128 0.67 -11.51 5.09
CA SER A 128 -0.55 -11.71 4.31
C SER A 128 -0.50 -11.00 2.96
N ALA A 129 -0.02 -9.74 2.91
CA ALA A 129 0.15 -8.99 1.67
C ALA A 129 1.11 -9.70 0.72
N MET A 130 2.24 -10.20 1.24
CA MET A 130 3.22 -10.95 0.46
C MET A 130 2.67 -12.27 -0.07
N ILE A 131 2.02 -13.07 0.78
CA ILE A 131 1.46 -14.38 0.42
C ILE A 131 0.35 -14.23 -0.64
N LEU A 132 -0.59 -13.32 -0.42
CA LEU A 132 -1.67 -13.07 -1.37
C LEU A 132 -1.13 -12.53 -2.69
N GLY A 133 -0.22 -11.56 -2.65
CA GLY A 133 0.39 -10.99 -3.85
C GLY A 133 1.14 -12.04 -4.67
N LEU A 134 1.96 -12.88 -4.03
CA LEU A 134 2.65 -13.98 -4.72
C LEU A 134 1.67 -14.94 -5.38
N ALA A 135 0.60 -15.33 -4.66
CA ALA A 135 -0.41 -16.23 -5.19
C ALA A 135 -1.12 -15.64 -6.43
N GLN A 136 -1.52 -14.38 -6.36
CA GLN A 136 -2.19 -13.67 -7.47
C GLN A 136 -1.30 -13.49 -8.71
N HIS A 137 0.03 -13.46 -8.51
CA HIS A 137 1.00 -13.34 -9.61
C HIS A 137 1.57 -14.70 -10.06
N GLY A 138 0.93 -15.81 -9.69
CA GLY A 138 1.31 -17.16 -10.15
C GLY A 138 2.48 -17.80 -9.40
N TYR A 139 3.01 -17.18 -8.35
CA TYR A 139 4.08 -17.72 -7.51
C TYR A 139 3.54 -18.61 -6.38
N ALA A 140 2.63 -19.53 -6.71
CA ALA A 140 1.89 -20.34 -5.75
C ALA A 140 2.80 -21.13 -4.79
N THR A 141 3.83 -21.81 -5.31
CA THR A 141 4.78 -22.58 -4.49
C THR A 141 5.48 -21.70 -3.44
N GLU A 142 5.80 -20.46 -3.78
CA GLU A 142 6.45 -19.55 -2.86
C GLU A 142 5.48 -19.00 -1.80
N ALA A 143 4.25 -18.66 -2.20
CA ALA A 143 3.20 -18.28 -1.28
C ALA A 143 2.97 -19.35 -0.21
N LEU A 144 2.90 -20.63 -0.60
CA LEU A 144 2.76 -21.77 0.32
C LEU A 144 3.99 -21.98 1.21
N LYS A 145 5.21 -21.74 0.68
CA LYS A 145 6.44 -21.77 1.49
C LYS A 145 6.40 -20.69 2.58
N LEU A 146 6.04 -19.45 2.25
CA LEU A 146 5.91 -18.37 3.23
C LEU A 146 4.81 -18.68 4.27
N PHE A 147 3.68 -19.25 3.85
CA PHE A 147 2.65 -19.71 4.77
C PHE A 147 3.17 -20.80 5.73
N SER A 148 3.95 -21.77 5.25
CA SER A 148 4.57 -22.75 6.15
C SER A 148 5.58 -22.10 7.11
N MET A 149 6.30 -21.06 6.69
CA MET A 149 7.26 -20.36 7.55
C MET A 149 6.56 -19.60 8.67
N ILE A 150 5.49 -18.85 8.35
CA ILE A 150 4.75 -18.08 9.37
C ILE A 150 4.13 -18.99 10.42
N MET A 151 3.62 -20.16 10.01
CA MET A 151 3.02 -21.16 10.91
C MET A 151 4.04 -21.90 11.80
N LYS A 152 5.19 -22.30 11.24
CA LYS A 152 6.12 -23.20 11.95
C LYS A 152 7.24 -22.47 12.68
N ARG A 153 7.72 -21.35 12.13
CA ARG A 153 8.95 -20.68 12.60
C ARG A 153 8.66 -19.41 13.39
N PHE A 154 7.67 -18.63 12.96
CA PHE A 154 7.39 -17.33 13.56
C PHE A 154 6.21 -17.38 14.54
N SER A 155 5.43 -18.46 14.53
CA SER A 155 4.24 -18.63 15.38
C SER A 155 3.28 -17.43 15.30
N ILE A 156 3.20 -16.78 14.15
CA ILE A 156 2.28 -15.66 13.91
C ILE A 156 0.97 -16.26 13.42
N CYS A 157 -0.14 -15.91 14.08
CA CYS A 157 -1.46 -16.40 13.73
C CYS A 157 -1.90 -15.82 12.36
N PRO A 158 -2.14 -16.65 11.33
CA PRO A 158 -2.65 -16.18 10.04
C PRO A 158 -4.02 -15.53 10.17
N ASN A 159 -4.30 -14.54 9.33
CA ASN A 159 -5.62 -13.91 9.25
C ASN A 159 -6.37 -14.34 7.98
N TYR A 160 -7.60 -13.85 7.80
CA TYR A 160 -8.43 -14.20 6.64
C TYR A 160 -7.76 -13.89 5.29
N VAL A 161 -6.94 -12.83 5.22
CA VAL A 161 -6.18 -12.46 4.01
C VAL A 161 -5.09 -13.49 3.73
N THR A 162 -4.42 -14.01 4.77
CA THR A 162 -3.44 -15.09 4.61
C THR A 162 -4.08 -16.32 3.98
N PHE A 163 -5.22 -16.75 4.52
CA PHE A 163 -5.94 -17.92 4.02
C PHE A 163 -6.48 -17.72 2.61
N LEU A 164 -6.95 -16.52 2.28
CA LEU A 164 -7.32 -16.17 0.91
C LEU A 164 -6.14 -16.35 -0.05
N GLY A 165 -4.95 -15.89 0.34
CA GLY A 165 -3.73 -16.09 -0.45
C GLY A 165 -3.37 -17.57 -0.63
N VAL A 166 -3.51 -18.38 0.42
CA VAL A 166 -3.26 -19.83 0.34
C VAL A 166 -4.27 -20.53 -0.59
N LEU A 167 -5.56 -20.21 -0.47
CA LEU A 167 -6.60 -20.75 -1.36
C LEU A 167 -6.33 -20.36 -2.82
N CYS A 168 -5.97 -19.10 -3.06
CA CYS A 168 -5.59 -18.63 -4.38
C CYS A 168 -4.36 -19.35 -4.93
N ALA A 169 -3.35 -19.63 -4.10
CA ALA A 169 -2.18 -20.40 -4.51
C ALA A 169 -2.55 -21.85 -4.87
N CYS A 170 -3.39 -22.50 -4.06
CA CYS A 170 -3.85 -23.87 -4.32
C CYS A 170 -4.69 -23.98 -5.60
N SER A 171 -5.56 -23.00 -5.87
CA SER A 171 -6.37 -23.01 -7.09
C SER A 171 -5.49 -22.90 -8.34
N HIS A 172 -4.45 -22.06 -8.30
CA HIS A 172 -3.51 -21.93 -9.41
C HIS A 172 -2.64 -23.19 -9.59
N ALA A 173 -2.22 -23.83 -8.50
CA ALA A 173 -1.47 -25.08 -8.58
C ALA A 173 -2.30 -26.22 -9.18
N ALA A 174 -3.57 -26.35 -8.79
CA ALA A 174 -4.49 -27.36 -9.34
C ALA A 174 -4.71 -27.20 -10.86
N MET A 175 -4.83 -25.96 -11.36
CA MET A 175 -4.96 -25.71 -12.80
C MET A 175 -3.73 -26.10 -13.63
N VAL A 176 -2.55 -26.20 -13.01
CA VAL A 176 -1.33 -26.67 -13.70
C VAL A 176 -1.30 -28.19 -13.79
N ASP A 177 -1.87 -28.89 -12.80
CA ASP A 177 -1.90 -30.35 -12.76
C ASP A 177 -2.98 -30.96 -13.66
N ASP A 178 -4.09 -30.24 -13.92
CA ASP A 178 -5.20 -30.68 -14.79
C ASP A 178 -4.95 -30.43 -16.31
N GLY A 179 -3.80 -29.88 -16.68
CA GLY A 179 -3.47 -29.45 -18.05
C GLY A 179 -2.82 -30.49 -18.96
N TYR A 180 -2.91 -31.79 -18.65
CA TYR A 180 -2.27 -32.89 -19.40
C TYR A 180 -3.25 -33.72 -20.22
#